data_AF-A0A9D5IVF3-F1
#
_entry.id   AF-A0A9D5IVF3-F1
#
_cell.length_a   1.000
_cell.length_b   1.000
_cell.length_c   1.000
_cell.angle_alpha   90.00
_cell.angle_beta   90.00
_cell.angle_gamma   90.00
#
_symmetry.space_group_name_H-M   'P 1'
#
loop_
_entity.id
_entity.type
_entity.pdbx_description
1 polymer ?
#
loop_
_entity_poly.entity_id
_entity_poly.type
_entity_poly.pdbx_seq_one_letter_code
_entity_poly.pdbx_strand_id
1 'polypeptide(L)'
;MSNYRKPDLLEFAMYVRKIGLMSLSVTLFMITMSGCIQARTINTAANTPQAVASCSVDPVTNEPTLYGLWVKEEDSNKGTQRELLTVTETSVYLVEFTGAKGNGALRETFYVMDSVDWVNSVVTMKMSWVRLNGKYGGFDYPLKFMKVYIDGETLYFSFGDEGQGIPAEAANGPWMKQ
;
A
#
# COMPACT_ATOMS: atom_id res chain seq x y z
N MET A 1 41.92 -8.95 -25.16
CA MET A 1 41.01 -9.82 -25.97
C MET A 1 40.43 -10.86 -25.02
N SER A 2 39.13 -10.75 -24.71
CA SER A 2 38.45 -11.63 -23.74
C SER A 2 37.77 -12.78 -24.47
N ASN A 3 38.10 -14.02 -24.09
CA ASN A 3 37.50 -15.23 -24.64
C ASN A 3 36.15 -15.48 -23.97
N TYR A 4 35.07 -15.09 -24.64
CA TYR A 4 33.70 -15.42 -24.23
C TYR A 4 33.34 -16.81 -24.75
N ARG A 5 33.27 -17.80 -23.85
CA ARG A 5 32.84 -19.18 -24.18
C ARG A 5 31.30 -19.21 -24.13
N LYS A 6 30.65 -19.47 -25.28
CA LYS A 6 29.20 -19.69 -25.33
C LYS A 6 28.85 -20.93 -24.50
N PRO A 7 27.88 -20.87 -23.57
CA PRO A 7 27.41 -22.06 -22.87
C PRO A 7 26.65 -22.98 -23.83
N ASP A 8 26.95 -24.27 -23.75
CA ASP A 8 26.32 -25.31 -24.57
C ASP A 8 24.83 -25.45 -24.23
N LEU A 9 23.99 -25.55 -25.26
CA LEU A 9 22.52 -25.71 -25.19
C LEU A 9 22.07 -26.91 -24.32
N LEU A 10 22.97 -27.85 -24.02
CA LEU A 10 22.70 -28.99 -23.13
C LEU A 10 22.60 -28.60 -21.64
N GLU A 11 23.34 -27.59 -21.17
CA GLU A 11 23.28 -27.16 -19.77
C GLU A 11 21.96 -26.44 -19.47
N PHE A 12 21.43 -25.71 -20.45
CA PHE A 12 20.13 -25.03 -20.31
C PHE A 12 18.96 -26.03 -20.23
N ALA A 13 19.03 -27.14 -20.97
CA ALA A 13 17.98 -28.17 -20.96
C ALA A 13 17.92 -28.95 -19.63
N MET A 14 19.06 -29.13 -18.94
CA MET A 14 19.08 -29.80 -17.63
C MET A 14 18.53 -28.93 -16.49
N TYR A 15 18.63 -27.60 -16.59
CA TYR A 15 18.10 -26.70 -15.57
C TYR A 15 16.57 -26.64 -15.58
N VAL A 16 15.96 -26.64 -16.77
CA VAL A 16 14.49 -26.58 -16.94
C VAL A 16 13.82 -27.88 -16.44
N ARG A 17 14.50 -29.03 -16.49
CA ARG A 17 13.97 -30.30 -15.95
C ARG A 17 13.94 -30.38 -14.41
N LYS A 18 14.73 -29.57 -13.69
CA LYS A 18 14.75 -29.59 -12.21
C LYS A 18 13.65 -28.74 -11.56
N ILE A 19 13.15 -27.71 -12.24
CA ILE A 19 12.14 -26.79 -11.67
C ILE A 19 10.71 -27.29 -11.92
N GLY A 20 10.48 -28.04 -13.01
CA GLY A 20 9.17 -28.60 -13.34
C GLY A 20 8.66 -29.73 -12.43
N LEU A 21 9.49 -30.24 -11.49
CA LEU A 21 9.11 -31.35 -10.61
C LEU A 21 8.76 -30.94 -9.16
N MET A 22 8.87 -29.66 -8.80
CA MET A 22 8.52 -29.15 -7.46
C MET A 22 7.13 -28.54 -7.36
N SER A 23 6.25 -28.75 -8.36
CA SER A 23 4.92 -28.15 -8.44
C SER A 23 3.76 -29.14 -8.26
N LEU A 24 3.93 -30.25 -7.52
CA LEU A 24 2.86 -31.26 -7.41
C LEU A 24 2.69 -31.94 -6.04
N SER A 25 3.15 -31.34 -4.93
CA SER A 25 2.99 -31.94 -3.58
C SER A 25 2.63 -30.96 -2.45
N VAL A 26 1.81 -29.92 -2.70
CA VAL A 26 1.17 -29.14 -1.62
C VAL A 26 -0.30 -28.86 -1.96
N THR A 27 -1.03 -29.92 -2.30
CA THR A 27 -2.49 -29.88 -2.48
C THR A 27 -3.12 -31.04 -1.71
N LEU A 28 -2.84 -31.13 -0.40
CA LEU A 28 -3.60 -31.98 0.49
C LEU A 28 -3.43 -31.56 1.96
N PHE A 29 -4.15 -30.53 2.38
CA PHE A 29 -4.55 -30.37 3.78
C PHE A 29 -5.97 -29.81 3.85
N MET A 30 -6.91 -30.54 3.25
CA MET A 30 -8.27 -30.60 3.80
C MET A 30 -8.19 -31.47 5.04
N ILE A 31 -8.69 -31.00 6.19
CA ILE A 31 -9.46 -31.78 7.19
C ILE A 31 -9.89 -30.81 8.31
N THR A 32 -11.17 -30.43 8.21
CA THR A 32 -12.19 -30.39 9.28
C THR A 32 -11.83 -29.78 10.64
N MET A 33 -12.51 -28.69 11.00
CA MET A 33 -13.16 -28.54 12.31
C MET A 33 -14.52 -27.87 12.12
N SER A 34 -15.56 -28.70 12.00
CA SER A 34 -16.93 -28.31 12.28
C SER A 34 -17.07 -28.03 13.77
N GLY A 35 -17.25 -26.77 14.14
CA GLY A 35 -17.66 -26.36 15.49
C GLY A 35 -19.16 -26.13 15.53
N CYS A 36 -19.88 -27.02 16.21
CA CYS A 36 -21.32 -26.92 16.47
C CYS A 36 -21.70 -25.66 17.27
N ILE A 37 -22.71 -24.97 16.74
CA ILE A 37 -23.91 -24.41 17.40
C ILE A 37 -23.81 -24.16 18.91
N GLN A 38 -23.89 -22.89 19.29
CA GLN A 38 -24.66 -22.49 20.46
C GLN A 38 -25.50 -21.24 20.15
N ALA A 39 -26.71 -21.48 19.63
CA ALA A 39 -27.77 -20.48 19.66
C ALA A 39 -28.19 -20.33 21.14
N ARG A 40 -27.69 -19.29 21.80
CA ARG A 40 -28.16 -18.93 23.13
C ARG A 40 -29.37 -18.02 22.95
N THR A 41 -30.55 -18.63 23.08
CA THR A 41 -31.82 -17.93 23.28
C THR A 41 -31.71 -17.14 24.58
N ILE A 42 -31.58 -15.81 24.49
CA ILE A 42 -31.73 -14.94 25.66
C ILE A 42 -33.22 -14.66 25.82
N ASN A 43 -33.76 -15.16 26.91
CA ASN A 43 -35.10 -14.90 27.39
C ASN A 43 -35.41 -13.40 27.38
N THR A 44 -36.55 -13.06 26.78
CA THR A 44 -37.23 -11.79 26.92
C THR A 44 -37.63 -11.61 28.39
N ALA A 45 -36.92 -10.76 29.11
CA ALA A 45 -37.41 -10.14 30.33
C ALA A 45 -37.61 -8.66 30.04
N ALA A 46 -38.88 -8.25 30.02
CA ALA A 46 -39.28 -6.86 29.91
C ALA A 46 -38.73 -6.07 31.09
N ASN A 47 -37.85 -5.10 30.80
CA ASN A 47 -37.58 -3.97 31.66
C ASN A 47 -37.50 -2.73 30.77
N THR A 48 -38.44 -1.84 30.97
CA THR A 48 -38.58 -0.54 30.33
C THR A 48 -37.33 0.32 30.55
N PRO A 49 -36.70 0.86 29.49
CA PRO A 49 -35.87 2.04 29.61
C PRO A 49 -36.63 3.25 29.03
N GLN A 50 -36.63 4.33 29.81
CA GLN A 50 -37.04 5.66 29.38
C GLN A 50 -36.41 6.02 28.03
N ALA A 51 -37.18 6.78 27.25
CA ALA A 51 -36.73 7.41 26.02
C ALA A 51 -35.39 8.14 26.27
N VAL A 52 -34.32 7.56 25.74
CA VAL A 52 -33.13 8.30 25.37
C VAL A 52 -33.19 8.32 23.85
N ALA A 53 -33.37 9.50 23.27
CA ALA A 53 -33.21 9.68 21.84
C ALA A 53 -31.79 9.22 21.50
N SER A 54 -31.66 7.98 21.03
CA SER A 54 -30.45 7.55 20.36
C SER A 54 -30.45 8.35 19.07
N CYS A 55 -29.59 9.37 18.99
CA CYS A 55 -29.11 9.83 17.69
C CYS A 55 -28.63 8.56 16.98
N SER A 56 -29.38 8.09 16.00
CA SER A 56 -28.88 7.12 15.04
C SER A 56 -27.75 7.85 14.34
N VAL A 57 -26.53 7.70 14.87
CA VAL A 57 -25.35 7.82 14.05
C VAL A 57 -25.53 6.68 13.07
N ASP A 58 -26.07 7.00 11.89
CA ASP A 58 -25.93 6.12 10.75
C ASP A 58 -24.50 5.61 10.80
N PRO A 59 -24.24 4.29 10.74
CA PRO A 59 -22.88 3.84 10.60
C PRO A 59 -22.46 4.40 9.25
N VAL A 60 -21.82 5.57 9.30
CA VAL A 60 -21.16 6.11 8.16
C VAL A 60 -20.06 5.09 7.95
N THR A 61 -20.33 4.15 7.06
CA THR A 61 -19.31 3.45 6.29
C THR A 61 -18.66 4.52 5.42
N ASN A 62 -18.08 5.52 6.07
CA ASN A 62 -17.10 6.40 5.50
C ASN A 62 -15.96 5.45 5.20
N GLU A 63 -15.82 5.08 3.93
CA GLU A 63 -14.52 4.65 3.45
C GLU A 63 -13.49 5.63 4.05
N PRO A 64 -12.42 5.11 4.70
CA PRO A 64 -11.40 5.98 5.27
C PRO A 64 -11.00 7.03 4.24
N THR A 65 -11.08 8.31 4.60
CA THR A 65 -10.98 9.42 3.63
C THR A 65 -9.72 9.32 2.77
N LEU A 66 -8.68 8.68 3.31
CA LEU A 66 -7.39 8.36 2.69
C LEU A 66 -7.47 7.48 1.44
N TYR A 67 -8.43 6.57 1.33
CA TYR A 67 -8.49 5.65 0.19
C TYR A 67 -9.01 6.37 -1.07
N GLY A 68 -8.42 6.01 -2.21
CA GLY A 68 -8.73 6.59 -3.51
C GLY A 68 -7.50 7.08 -4.28
N LEU A 69 -7.76 7.86 -5.33
CA LEU A 69 -6.75 8.53 -6.13
C LEU A 69 -6.57 9.97 -5.66
N TRP A 70 -5.31 10.33 -5.42
CA TRP A 70 -4.88 11.67 -5.07
C TRP A 70 -3.95 12.20 -6.15
N VAL A 71 -4.13 13.46 -6.51
CA VAL A 71 -3.39 14.11 -7.59
C VAL A 71 -2.78 15.40 -7.09
N LYS A 72 -1.48 15.56 -7.34
CA LYS A 72 -0.80 16.84 -7.19
C LYS A 72 -0.65 17.45 -8.57
N GLU A 73 -1.25 18.62 -8.73
CA GLU A 73 -1.22 19.32 -10.02
C GLU A 73 0.19 19.76 -10.39
N GLU A 74 0.38 19.88 -11.71
CA GLU A 74 1.62 20.42 -12.27
C GLU A 74 1.87 21.84 -11.76
N ASP A 75 3.11 22.12 -11.35
CA ASP A 75 3.56 23.47 -11.01
C ASP A 75 4.63 23.89 -12.01
N SER A 76 4.17 24.58 -13.07
CA SER A 76 5.03 25.05 -14.16
C SER A 76 6.09 26.04 -13.70
N ASN A 77 5.87 26.75 -12.59
CA ASN A 77 6.86 27.67 -12.02
C ASN A 77 8.01 26.91 -11.34
N LYS A 78 7.73 25.72 -10.81
CA LYS A 78 8.74 24.82 -10.22
C LYS A 78 9.28 23.80 -11.21
N GLY A 79 8.67 23.70 -12.40
CA GLY A 79 9.03 22.72 -13.43
C GLY A 79 8.77 21.28 -12.98
N THR A 80 7.78 21.07 -12.12
CA THR A 80 7.36 19.76 -11.61
C THR A 80 6.13 19.30 -12.37
N GLN A 81 6.12 18.06 -12.84
CA GLN A 81 4.98 17.45 -13.52
C GLN A 81 3.89 17.05 -12.53
N ARG A 82 2.71 16.69 -13.07
CA ARG A 82 1.63 16.09 -12.28
C ARG A 82 2.10 14.78 -11.63
N GLU A 83 1.80 14.63 -10.34
CA GLU A 83 2.14 13.45 -9.54
C GLU A 83 0.85 12.73 -9.11
N LEU A 84 0.92 11.40 -8.95
CA LEU A 84 -0.24 10.56 -8.61
C LEU A 84 0.07 9.72 -7.38
N LEU A 85 -0.90 9.62 -6.47
CA LEU A 85 -0.85 8.73 -5.32
C LEU A 85 -2.17 7.96 -5.24
N THR A 86 -2.13 6.65 -5.47
CA THR A 86 -3.28 5.77 -5.28
C THR A 86 -3.14 5.02 -3.98
N VAL A 87 -4.15 5.09 -3.12
CA VAL A 87 -4.18 4.43 -1.83
C VAL A 87 -5.37 3.47 -1.80
N THR A 88 -5.10 2.19 -1.56
CA THR A 88 -6.11 1.14 -1.38
C THR A 88 -6.06 0.62 0.05
N GLU A 89 -6.92 -0.33 0.40
CA GLU A 89 -6.88 -1.00 1.70
C GLU A 89 -5.59 -1.78 1.97
N THR A 90 -4.83 -2.13 0.93
CA THR A 90 -3.68 -3.06 1.04
C THR A 90 -2.40 -2.52 0.42
N SER A 91 -2.46 -1.40 -0.30
CA SER A 91 -1.32 -0.91 -1.06
C SER A 91 -1.31 0.60 -1.23
N VAL A 92 -0.11 1.14 -1.41
CA VAL A 92 0.10 2.51 -1.86
C VAL A 92 0.88 2.47 -3.16
N TYR A 93 0.43 3.21 -4.16
CA TYR A 93 1.14 3.39 -5.42
C TYR A 93 1.41 4.87 -5.64
N LEU A 94 2.69 5.24 -5.68
CA LEU A 94 3.15 6.62 -5.86
C LEU A 94 3.86 6.74 -7.20
N VAL A 95 3.45 7.73 -7.98
CA VAL A 95 4.09 8.15 -9.23
C VAL A 95 4.52 9.60 -9.08
N GLU A 96 5.83 9.83 -9.11
CA GLU A 96 6.44 11.13 -8.87
C GLU A 96 7.48 11.43 -9.96
N PHE A 97 7.72 12.72 -10.24
CA PHE A 97 8.74 13.12 -11.20
C PHE A 97 10.00 13.56 -10.45
N THR A 98 11.05 12.74 -10.50
CA THR A 98 12.31 13.05 -9.83
C THR A 98 13.18 13.91 -10.73
N GLY A 99 13.34 15.20 -10.41
CA GLY A 99 14.27 16.12 -11.08
C GLY A 99 13.67 17.50 -11.30
N ALA A 100 14.53 18.49 -11.60
CA ALA A 100 14.12 19.86 -11.88
C ALA A 100 14.36 20.21 -13.36
N LYS A 101 13.51 21.10 -13.91
CA LYS A 101 13.74 21.76 -15.21
C LYS A 101 13.92 20.82 -16.41
N GLY A 102 13.08 19.78 -16.53
CA GLY A 102 13.01 18.95 -17.73
C GLY A 102 14.02 17.80 -17.85
N ASN A 103 14.95 17.66 -16.89
CA ASN A 103 15.90 16.54 -16.83
C ASN A 103 15.50 15.46 -15.81
N GLY A 104 14.23 15.41 -15.43
CA GLY A 104 13.78 14.43 -14.44
C GLY A 104 13.45 13.06 -15.04
N ALA A 105 13.28 12.09 -14.16
CA ALA A 105 12.82 10.75 -14.45
C ALA A 105 11.45 10.52 -13.81
N LEU A 106 10.61 9.74 -14.47
CA LEU A 106 9.40 9.21 -13.86
C LEU A 106 9.80 8.12 -12.86
N ARG A 107 9.41 8.28 -11.60
CA ARG A 107 9.61 7.30 -10.55
C ARG A 107 8.27 6.74 -10.13
N GLU A 108 8.15 5.42 -10.19
CA GLU A 108 6.98 4.68 -9.75
C GLU A 108 7.41 3.84 -8.54
N THR A 109 6.72 3.97 -7.42
CA THR A 109 6.99 3.19 -6.21
C THR A 109 5.71 2.51 -5.75
N PHE A 110 5.79 1.20 -5.55
CA PHE A 110 4.71 0.42 -4.98
C PHE A 110 5.07 -0.08 -3.59
N TYR A 111 4.09 0.04 -2.72
CA TYR A 111 4.19 -0.34 -1.34
C TYR A 111 3.03 -1.25 -0.96
N VAL A 112 3.33 -2.25 -0.15
CA VAL A 112 2.33 -3.08 0.53
C VAL A 112 2.07 -2.45 1.90
N MET A 113 0.81 -2.20 2.23
CA MET A 113 0.45 -1.75 3.56
C MET A 113 0.59 -2.90 4.56
N ASP A 114 1.22 -2.61 5.68
CA ASP A 114 1.36 -3.53 6.81
C ASP A 114 0.32 -3.22 7.88
N SER A 115 0.22 -1.95 8.28
CA SER A 115 -0.73 -1.50 9.30
C SER A 115 -1.09 -0.02 9.16
N VAL A 116 -2.22 0.36 9.75
CA VAL A 116 -2.65 1.77 9.82
C VAL A 116 -3.01 2.10 11.27
N ASP A 117 -2.36 3.12 11.80
CA ASP A 117 -2.67 3.72 13.10
C ASP A 117 -3.39 5.05 12.87
N TRP A 118 -4.72 5.03 12.96
CA TRP A 118 -5.56 6.21 12.77
C TRP A 118 -5.44 7.22 13.91
N VAL A 119 -5.09 6.77 15.12
CA VAL A 119 -4.92 7.67 16.28
C VAL A 119 -3.74 8.59 16.04
N ASN A 120 -2.65 8.04 15.50
CA ASN A 120 -1.47 8.82 15.14
C ASN A 120 -1.43 9.26 13.67
N SER A 121 -2.42 8.87 12.86
CA SER A 121 -2.47 9.12 11.41
C SER A 121 -1.20 8.64 10.67
N VAL A 122 -0.78 7.41 10.95
CA VAL A 122 0.42 6.79 10.36
C VAL A 122 0.03 5.53 9.61
N VAL A 123 0.47 5.42 8.36
CA VAL A 123 0.44 4.17 7.58
C VAL A 123 1.83 3.56 7.60
N THR A 124 1.94 2.35 8.10
CA THR A 124 3.16 1.54 8.04
C THR A 124 3.11 0.67 6.80
N MET A 125 4.17 0.68 6.02
CA MET A 125 4.17 0.14 4.67
C MET A 125 5.55 -0.40 4.33
N LYS A 126 5.58 -1.49 3.56
CA LYS A 126 6.82 -2.07 3.05
C LYS A 126 6.94 -1.76 1.56
N MET A 127 8.07 -1.22 1.15
CA MET A 127 8.33 -1.05 -0.28
C MET A 127 8.39 -2.43 -0.95
N SER A 128 7.76 -2.61 -2.11
CA SER A 128 7.84 -3.87 -2.85
C SER A 128 8.69 -3.73 -4.11
N TRP A 129 8.53 -2.64 -4.84
CA TRP A 129 9.31 -2.36 -6.04
C TRP A 129 9.35 -0.88 -6.36
N VAL A 130 10.40 -0.49 -7.07
CA VAL A 130 10.59 0.85 -7.64
C VAL A 130 10.89 0.69 -9.14
N ARG A 131 10.29 1.53 -9.97
CA ARG A 131 10.67 1.69 -11.37
C ARG A 131 11.09 3.11 -11.64
N LEU A 132 12.14 3.26 -12.45
CA LEU A 132 12.62 4.54 -12.96
C LEU A 132 12.52 4.49 -14.48
N ASN A 133 11.68 5.36 -15.06
CA ASN A 133 11.37 5.37 -16.49
C ASN A 133 10.97 3.97 -17.00
N GLY A 134 10.12 3.26 -16.25
CA GLY A 134 9.65 1.91 -16.57
C GLY A 134 10.65 0.78 -16.34
N LYS A 135 11.88 1.06 -15.90
CA LYS A 135 12.89 0.03 -15.61
C LYS A 135 12.93 -0.26 -14.11
N TYR A 136 12.97 -1.55 -13.74
CA TYR A 136 13.12 -1.96 -12.35
C TYR A 136 14.44 -1.44 -11.76
N GLY A 137 14.33 -0.62 -10.72
CA GLY A 137 15.45 -0.27 -9.86
C GLY A 137 15.50 -1.28 -8.73
N GLY A 138 16.44 -2.21 -8.77
CA GLY A 138 16.67 -3.14 -7.66
C GLY A 138 17.21 -2.37 -6.46
N PHE A 139 16.57 -2.50 -5.30
CA PHE A 139 16.97 -1.86 -4.05
C PHE A 139 16.61 -2.75 -2.87
N ASP A 140 17.28 -2.57 -1.73
CA ASP A 140 16.74 -3.03 -0.45
C ASP A 140 15.43 -2.29 -0.16
N TYR A 141 14.47 -3.04 0.37
CA TYR A 141 13.09 -2.61 0.51
C TYR A 141 12.76 -2.36 1.98
N PRO A 142 13.13 -1.19 2.54
CA PRO A 142 12.95 -0.89 3.94
C PRO A 142 11.47 -0.71 4.27
N LEU A 143 11.15 -0.85 5.56
CA LEU A 143 9.90 -0.36 6.11
C LEU A 143 9.84 1.17 5.95
N LYS A 144 8.66 1.68 5.61
CA LYS A 144 8.35 3.08 5.42
C LYS A 144 7.16 3.46 6.29
N PHE A 145 7.17 4.70 6.76
CA PHE A 145 6.10 5.29 7.55
C PHE A 145 5.56 6.49 6.80
N MET A 146 4.27 6.50 6.50
CA MET A 146 3.59 7.64 5.89
C MET A 146 2.73 8.33 6.93
N LYS A 147 3.17 9.51 7.39
CA LYS A 147 2.34 10.40 8.23
C LYS A 147 1.35 11.10 7.32
N VAL A 148 0.08 11.09 7.68
CA VAL A 148 -1.02 11.62 6.87
C VAL A 148 -1.77 12.70 7.64
N TYR A 149 -2.22 13.73 6.91
CA TYR A 149 -3.19 14.70 7.37
C TYR A 149 -4.17 14.98 6.23
N ILE A 150 -5.47 14.92 6.51
CA ILE A 150 -6.53 15.17 5.53
C ILE A 150 -7.38 16.33 6.01
N ASP A 151 -7.50 17.35 5.17
CA ASP A 151 -8.37 18.50 5.38
C ASP A 151 -9.41 18.56 4.24
N GLY A 152 -10.62 18.06 4.52
CA GLY A 152 -11.66 17.86 3.50
C GLY A 152 -11.21 16.91 2.39
N GLU A 153 -11.11 17.42 1.17
CA GLU A 153 -10.67 16.69 -0.03
C GLU A 153 -9.19 16.90 -0.35
N THR A 154 -8.42 17.43 0.62
CA THR A 154 -7.00 17.70 0.47
C THR A 154 -6.18 16.78 1.35
N LEU A 155 -5.23 16.07 0.75
CA LEU A 155 -4.26 15.24 1.44
C LEU A 155 -2.91 15.97 1.55
N TYR A 156 -2.33 15.86 2.74
CA TYR A 156 -0.93 16.15 3.03
C TYR A 156 -0.29 14.89 3.60
N PHE A 157 0.96 14.62 3.23
CA PHE A 157 1.70 13.49 3.80
C PHE A 157 3.19 13.75 3.97
N SER A 158 3.88 12.92 4.73
CA SER A 158 5.34 12.84 4.76
C SER A 158 5.78 11.40 4.86
N PHE A 159 6.91 11.05 4.22
CA PHE A 159 7.53 9.73 4.37
C PHE A 159 8.69 9.80 5.36
N GLY A 160 8.75 8.80 6.23
CA GLY A 160 9.92 8.41 7.01
C GLY A 160 10.25 6.94 6.80
N ASP A 161 11.29 6.45 7.48
CA ASP A 161 11.75 5.07 7.39
C ASP A 161 12.38 4.58 8.69
N GLU A 162 12.88 3.35 8.72
CA GLU A 162 13.46 2.76 9.94
C GLU A 162 14.64 3.56 10.51
N GLY A 163 15.37 4.30 9.67
CA GLY A 163 16.50 5.12 10.11
C GLY A 163 16.06 6.48 10.68
N GLN A 164 15.04 7.08 10.10
CA GLN A 164 14.55 8.42 10.48
C GLN A 164 13.36 8.41 11.44
N GLY A 165 12.64 7.29 11.52
CA GLY A 165 11.39 7.13 12.25
C GLY A 165 10.18 7.71 11.52
N ILE A 166 9.09 7.84 12.28
CA ILE A 166 7.83 8.45 11.80
C ILE A 166 8.02 9.97 11.74
N PRO A 167 7.71 10.64 10.61
CA PRO A 167 7.78 12.09 10.53
C PRO A 167 6.88 12.79 11.55
N ALA A 168 7.34 13.91 12.10
CA ALA A 168 6.56 14.70 13.07
C ALA A 168 5.28 15.30 12.44
N GLU A 169 5.35 15.68 11.17
CA GLU A 169 4.28 16.38 10.45
C GLU A 169 4.11 15.87 9.02
N ALA A 170 2.93 16.10 8.45
CA ALA A 170 2.58 15.82 7.06
C ALA A 170 2.74 17.09 6.22
N ALA A 171 3.87 17.24 5.51
CA ALA A 171 4.29 18.49 4.88
C ALA A 171 4.20 18.49 3.35
N ASN A 172 4.14 17.32 2.70
CA ASN A 172 3.99 17.22 1.25
C ASN A 172 2.51 17.28 0.87
N GLY A 173 2.12 18.43 0.33
CA GLY A 173 0.81 18.69 -0.23
C GLY A 173 0.71 20.13 -0.74
N PRO A 174 -0.46 20.56 -1.21
CA PRO A 174 -1.73 19.83 -1.22
C PRO A 174 -1.81 18.75 -2.33
N TRP A 175 -2.52 17.66 -2.06
CA TRP A 175 -2.95 16.65 -3.04
C TRP A 175 -4.48 16.59 -3.06
N MET A 176 -5.08 16.67 -4.24
CA MET A 176 -6.53 16.72 -4.39
C MET A 176 -7.11 15.33 -4.68
N LYS A 177 -8.23 14.99 -4.04
CA LYS A 177 -8.99 13.77 -4.36
C LYS A 177 -9.58 13.86 -5.77
N GLN A 178 -9.66 12.74 -6.49
CA GLN A 178 -10.29 12.61 -7.80
C GLN A 178 -11.47 11.65 -7.76
#